data_AF-A0A5N6FDH7-F1
#
_entry.id   AF-A0A5N6FDH7-F1
#
_cell.length_a   1.000
_cell.length_b   1.000
_cell.length_c   1.000
_cell.angle_alpha   90.00
_cell.angle_beta   90.00
_cell.angle_gamma   90.00
#
_symmetry.space_group_name_H-M   'P 1'
#
loop_
_entity.id
_entity.type
_entity.pdbx_description
1 polymer ?
#
loop_
_entity_poly.entity_id
_entity_poly.type
_entity_poly.pdbx_seq_one_letter_code
_entity_poly.pdbx_strand_id
1 'polypeptide(L)'
;MARRLYKLHQEKLLTHHNDENDWDRWKYAESLRRNFFFVNMINILGARVRKLNEHYFEPLGDDMILQLPLPAPEHMWRSCTDEEWIMAREHTWRQPGKLSDGVHSHAGPRTLRELLDMDKARTLDVSTLLPVTRLILACAKIAPKGDSLGDL
;
A
#
# COMPACT_ATOMS: atom_id res chain seq x y z
N MET A 1 -14.77 -7.85 -10.03
CA MET A 1 -13.64 -8.78 -10.31
C MET A 1 -12.55 -8.72 -9.22
N ALA A 2 -12.03 -7.53 -8.89
CA ALA A 2 -10.97 -7.34 -7.89
C ALA A 2 -11.29 -7.93 -6.49
N ARG A 3 -12.52 -7.77 -5.98
CA ARG A 3 -12.95 -8.36 -4.70
C ARG A 3 -12.85 -9.89 -4.66
N ARG A 4 -13.16 -10.57 -5.77
CA ARG A 4 -13.04 -12.02 -5.89
C ARG A 4 -11.58 -12.45 -5.89
N LEU A 5 -10.73 -11.71 -6.62
CA LEU A 5 -9.29 -11.94 -6.66
C LEU A 5 -8.65 -11.72 -5.28
N TYR A 6 -9.09 -10.69 -4.54
CA TYR A 6 -8.65 -10.43 -3.17
C TYR A 6 -8.98 -11.62 -2.28
N LYS A 7 -10.24 -12.07 -2.25
CA LYS A 7 -10.66 -13.22 -1.43
C LYS A 7 -9.86 -14.48 -1.74
N LEU A 8 -9.54 -14.73 -3.02
CA LEU A 8 -8.76 -15.89 -3.44
C LEU A 8 -7.30 -15.85 -2.98
N HIS A 9 -6.73 -14.66 -2.82
CA HIS A 9 -5.31 -14.47 -2.48
C HIS A 9 -5.12 -13.70 -1.16
N GLN A 10 -6.14 -13.68 -0.30
CA GLN A 10 -6.19 -12.81 0.87
C GLN A 10 -5.02 -13.03 1.81
N GLU A 11 -4.73 -14.29 2.13
CA GLU A 11 -3.59 -14.68 2.98
C GLU A 11 -2.28 -14.09 2.45
N LYS A 12 -1.97 -14.34 1.17
CA LYS A 12 -0.74 -13.85 0.51
C LYS A 12 -0.68 -12.32 0.45
N LEU A 13 -1.81 -11.67 0.18
CA LEU A 13 -1.91 -10.23 0.06
C LEU A 13 -1.67 -9.51 1.41
N LEU A 14 -2.18 -10.09 2.49
CA LEU A 14 -2.07 -9.54 3.85
C LEU A 14 -0.71 -9.81 4.51
N THR A 15 0.07 -10.78 4.03
CA THR A 15 1.47 -10.95 4.48
C THR A 15 2.31 -9.75 4.07
N HIS A 16 2.84 -9.00 5.02
CA HIS A 16 3.70 -7.85 4.74
C HIS A 16 4.95 -8.28 3.96
N HIS A 17 5.45 -7.41 3.07
CA HIS A 17 6.59 -7.71 2.21
C HIS A 17 7.91 -8.03 2.95
N ASN A 18 7.98 -7.75 4.26
CA ASN A 18 9.14 -8.07 5.10
C ASN A 18 9.02 -9.44 5.76
N ASP A 19 7.81 -9.99 5.83
CA ASP A 19 7.48 -11.22 6.57
C ASP A 19 7.42 -12.44 5.64
N GLU A 20 7.38 -12.24 4.32
CA GLU A 20 7.49 -13.30 3.32
C GLU A 20 8.96 -13.54 2.95
N ASN A 21 9.37 -14.80 3.02
CA ASN A 21 10.76 -15.24 2.84
C ASN A 21 10.97 -16.09 1.59
N ASP A 22 9.89 -16.50 0.93
CA ASP A 22 9.93 -17.20 -0.35
C ASP A 22 9.84 -16.19 -1.50
N TRP A 23 10.86 -16.14 -2.37
CA TRP A 23 10.96 -15.17 -3.46
C TRP A 23 9.78 -15.22 -4.43
N ASP A 24 9.37 -16.42 -4.85
CA ASP A 24 8.30 -16.58 -5.83
C ASP A 24 6.95 -16.13 -5.26
N ARG A 25 6.66 -16.51 -4.00
CA ARG A 25 5.47 -16.04 -3.28
C ARG A 25 5.52 -14.55 -3.04
N TRP A 26 6.67 -14.03 -2.63
CA TRP A 26 6.88 -12.60 -2.40
C TRP A 26 6.61 -11.79 -3.67
N LYS A 27 7.23 -12.18 -4.78
CA LYS A 27 7.11 -11.50 -6.07
C LYS A 27 5.67 -11.53 -6.56
N TYR A 28 4.99 -12.68 -6.44
CA TYR A 28 3.59 -12.81 -6.78
C TYR A 28 2.69 -11.91 -5.91
N ALA A 29 2.85 -11.97 -4.59
CA ALA A 29 2.05 -11.19 -3.64
C ALA A 29 2.28 -9.68 -3.80
N GLU A 30 3.52 -9.24 -3.96
CA GLU A 30 3.88 -7.83 -4.17
C GLU A 30 3.35 -7.32 -5.51
N SER A 31 3.42 -8.13 -6.57
CA SER A 31 2.81 -7.82 -7.87
C SER A 31 1.31 -7.56 -7.72
N LEU A 32 0.60 -8.47 -7.05
CA LEU A 32 -0.84 -8.30 -6.81
C LEU A 32 -1.13 -7.06 -5.97
N ARG A 33 -0.42 -6.87 -4.86
CA ARG A 33 -0.59 -5.71 -3.96
C ARG A 33 -0.43 -4.39 -4.69
N ARG A 34 0.64 -4.22 -5.47
CA ARG A 34 0.87 -3.02 -6.29
C ARG A 34 -0.26 -2.79 -7.29
N ASN A 35 -0.79 -3.86 -7.90
CA ASN A 35 -1.95 -3.76 -8.80
C ASN A 35 -3.23 -3.35 -8.07
N PHE A 36 -3.50 -3.87 -6.86
CA PHE A 36 -4.66 -3.43 -6.07
C PHE A 36 -4.60 -1.94 -5.74
N PHE A 37 -3.44 -1.43 -5.27
CA PHE A 37 -3.27 0.00 -5.06
C PHE A 37 -3.39 0.79 -6.37
N PHE A 38 -2.83 0.29 -7.47
CA PHE A 38 -2.91 0.96 -8.77
C PHE A 38 -4.35 1.11 -9.27
N VAL A 39 -5.13 0.04 -9.24
CA VAL A 39 -6.56 0.08 -9.60
C VAL A 39 -7.31 1.03 -8.67
N ASN A 40 -7.02 1.01 -7.37
CA ASN A 40 -7.64 1.95 -6.42
C ASN A 40 -7.32 3.41 -6.75
N MET A 41 -6.05 3.71 -7.08
CA MET A 41 -5.63 5.06 -7.49
C MET A 41 -6.31 5.49 -8.79
N ILE A 42 -6.40 4.62 -9.80
CA ILE A 42 -7.14 4.90 -11.04
C ILE A 42 -8.61 5.19 -10.75
N ASN A 43 -9.25 4.39 -9.89
CA ASN A 43 -10.66 4.59 -9.54
C ASN A 43 -10.87 5.96 -8.87
N ILE A 44 -10.03 6.31 -7.90
CA ILE A 44 -10.09 7.62 -7.21
C ILE A 44 -9.88 8.76 -8.21
N LEU A 45 -8.83 8.70 -9.03
CA LEU A 45 -8.51 9.75 -9.98
C LEU A 45 -9.59 9.89 -11.05
N GLY A 46 -10.08 8.76 -11.59
CA GLY A 46 -11.13 8.71 -12.59
C GLY A 46 -12.46 9.29 -12.10
N ALA A 47 -12.83 9.03 -10.84
CA ALA A 47 -13.97 9.66 -10.19
C ALA A 47 -13.77 11.17 -10.03
N ARG A 48 -12.57 11.61 -9.62
CA ARG A 48 -12.26 13.04 -9.44
C ARG A 48 -12.32 13.85 -10.73
N VAL A 49 -11.91 13.26 -11.85
CA VAL A 49 -11.99 13.94 -13.16
C VAL A 49 -13.33 13.73 -13.87
N ARG A 50 -14.32 13.12 -13.20
CA ARG A 50 -15.65 12.77 -13.76
C ARG A 50 -15.58 11.97 -15.06
N LYS A 51 -14.48 11.27 -15.31
CA LYS A 51 -14.30 10.42 -16.50
C LYS A 51 -14.84 9.01 -16.29
N LEU A 52 -14.91 8.57 -15.04
CA LEU A 52 -15.73 7.44 -14.64
C LEU A 52 -17.08 8.00 -14.22
N ASN A 53 -18.17 7.42 -14.74
CA ASN A 53 -19.51 7.75 -14.25
C ASN A 53 -19.50 7.54 -12.72
N GLU A 54 -20.02 8.48 -11.94
CA GLU A 54 -20.09 8.38 -10.49
C GLU A 54 -20.83 7.09 -10.05
N HIS A 55 -21.74 6.59 -10.90
CA HIS A 55 -22.43 5.30 -10.71
C HIS A 55 -21.57 4.05 -10.99
N TYR A 56 -20.40 4.19 -11.61
CA TYR A 56 -19.41 3.11 -11.81
C TYR A 56 -18.22 3.21 -10.85
N PHE A 57 -18.20 4.21 -9.97
CA PHE A 57 -17.27 4.19 -8.86
C PHE A 57 -17.70 3.08 -7.90
N GLU A 58 -17.10 1.90 -8.05
CA GLU A 58 -17.14 0.85 -7.03
C GLU A 58 -15.89 1.05 -6.16
N PRO A 59 -16.03 1.59 -4.93
CA PRO A 59 -14.95 1.56 -3.98
C PRO A 59 -14.50 0.09 -3.86
N LEU A 60 -13.19 -0.13 -4.00
CA LEU A 60 -12.59 -1.43 -3.77
C LEU A 60 -12.66 -1.71 -2.27
N GLY A 61 -13.86 -2.10 -1.81
CA GLY A 61 -14.28 -2.32 -0.42
C GLY A 61 -13.34 -1.69 0.59
N ASP A 62 -13.63 -0.48 1.06
CA ASP A 62 -12.69 0.40 1.77
C ASP A 62 -11.81 -0.31 2.81
N ASP A 63 -12.35 -1.23 3.61
CA ASP A 63 -11.57 -2.02 4.56
C ASP A 63 -10.48 -2.89 3.92
N MET A 64 -10.73 -3.45 2.74
CA MET A 64 -9.80 -4.27 1.97
C MET A 64 -8.52 -3.49 1.67
N ILE A 65 -8.63 -2.33 1.03
CA ILE A 65 -7.46 -1.52 0.65
C ILE A 65 -6.80 -0.92 1.89
N LEU A 66 -7.58 -0.55 2.91
CA LEU A 66 -7.05 -0.01 4.17
C LEU A 66 -6.17 -1.02 4.92
N GLN A 67 -6.51 -2.31 4.86
CA GLN A 67 -5.76 -3.39 5.52
C GLN A 67 -4.59 -3.93 4.68
N LEU A 68 -4.52 -3.62 3.38
CA LEU A 68 -3.40 -4.07 2.56
C LEU A 68 -2.08 -3.48 3.10
N PRO A 69 -1.03 -4.33 3.22
CA PRO A 69 0.32 -3.85 3.47
C PRO A 69 0.73 -2.84 2.39
N LEU A 70 1.49 -1.82 2.75
CA LEU A 70 2.05 -0.88 1.79
C LEU A 70 3.07 -1.60 0.88
N PRO A 71 3.17 -1.18 -0.39
CA PRO A 71 4.16 -1.76 -1.31
C PRO A 71 5.58 -1.69 -0.77
N ALA A 72 6.37 -2.69 -1.12
CA ALA A 72 7.79 -2.75 -0.80
C ALA A 72 8.56 -1.59 -1.44
N PRO A 73 9.75 -1.24 -0.92
CA PRO A 73 10.65 -0.29 -1.56
C PRO A 73 10.97 -0.62 -3.02
N GLU A 74 11.21 0.42 -3.82
CA GLU A 74 11.39 0.27 -5.26
C GLU A 74 12.62 -0.56 -5.63
N HIS A 75 13.73 -0.43 -4.90
CA HIS A 75 14.93 -1.23 -5.15
C HIS A 75 14.70 -2.73 -4.91
N MET A 76 13.86 -3.09 -3.93
CA MET A 76 13.48 -4.46 -3.64
C MET A 76 12.56 -5.02 -4.74
N TRP A 77 11.60 -4.22 -5.21
CA TRP A 77 10.71 -4.57 -6.32
C TRP A 77 11.43 -4.76 -7.66
N ARG A 78 12.50 -3.99 -7.91
CA ARG A 78 13.26 -4.07 -9.17
C ARG A 78 14.23 -5.25 -9.26
N SER A 79 14.39 -6.00 -8.18
CA SER A 79 15.21 -7.23 -8.17
C SER A 79 14.67 -8.23 -9.20
N CYS A 80 15.56 -8.81 -9.99
CA CYS A 80 15.21 -9.77 -11.02
C CYS A 80 15.50 -11.21 -10.58
N THR A 81 16.35 -11.38 -9.56
CA THR A 81 16.75 -12.66 -8.96
C THR A 81 16.47 -12.70 -7.46
N ASP A 82 16.44 -13.91 -6.89
CA ASP A 82 16.29 -14.12 -5.45
C ASP A 82 17.49 -13.52 -4.69
N GLU A 83 18.70 -13.69 -5.22
CA GLU A 83 19.92 -13.15 -4.62
C GLU A 83 19.91 -11.62 -4.57
N GLU A 84 19.52 -10.94 -5.65
CA GLU A 84 19.34 -9.48 -5.68
C GLU A 84 18.29 -9.01 -4.66
N TRP A 85 17.20 -9.76 -4.53
CA TRP A 85 16.14 -9.45 -3.59
C TRP A 85 16.56 -9.59 -2.13
N ILE A 86 17.28 -10.67 -1.79
CA ILE A 86 17.86 -10.86 -0.46
C ILE A 86 18.81 -9.70 -0.14
N MET A 87 19.71 -9.35 -1.06
CA MET A 87 20.61 -8.20 -0.88
C MET A 87 19.86 -6.88 -0.68
N ALA A 88 18.79 -6.65 -1.47
CA ALA A 88 17.94 -5.46 -1.34
C ALA A 88 17.19 -5.41 0.01
N ARG A 89 16.72 -6.57 0.51
CA ARG A 89 16.10 -6.69 1.84
C ARG A 89 17.08 -6.39 2.95
N GLU A 90 18.28 -6.99 2.90
CA GLU A 90 19.32 -6.73 3.87
C GLU A 90 19.74 -5.26 3.91
N HIS A 91 19.88 -4.62 2.76
CA HIS A 91 20.18 -3.19 2.69
C HIS A 91 19.09 -2.34 3.35
N THR A 92 17.82 -2.73 3.17
CA THR A 92 16.67 -2.06 3.81
C THR A 92 16.69 -2.23 5.32
N TRP A 93 17.06 -3.42 5.82
CA TRP A 93 17.22 -3.66 7.25
C TRP A 93 18.41 -2.92 7.87
N ARG A 94 19.51 -2.81 7.13
CA ARG A 94 20.74 -2.13 7.56
C ARG A 94 20.66 -0.61 7.48
N GLN A 95 19.67 -0.06 6.77
CA GLN A 95 19.36 1.36 6.77
C GLN A 95 18.08 1.63 7.58
N PRO A 96 18.12 1.57 8.92
CA PRO A 96 17.11 2.27 9.69
C PRO A 96 17.33 3.75 9.38
N GLY A 97 16.37 4.40 8.72
CA GLY A 97 16.44 5.84 8.52
C GLY A 97 16.76 6.50 9.86
N LYS A 98 17.76 7.38 9.88
CA LYS A 98 18.23 8.24 10.99
C LYS A 98 17.18 8.51 12.10
N LEU A 99 16.92 7.54 12.94
CA LEU A 99 16.04 7.64 14.11
C LEU A 99 16.85 7.07 15.26
N SER A 100 17.17 7.98 16.17
CA SER A 100 17.90 7.70 17.38
C SER A 100 17.21 6.61 18.19
N ASP A 101 18.07 5.80 18.79
CA ASP A 101 17.87 4.97 19.97
C ASP A 101 17.40 3.52 19.73
N GLY A 102 18.21 2.64 20.31
CA GLY A 102 18.22 1.20 20.05
C GLY A 102 17.03 0.50 20.69
N VAL A 103 15.94 0.41 19.94
CA VAL A 103 14.94 -0.66 20.08
C VAL A 103 14.51 -1.02 18.65
N HIS A 104 14.70 -2.29 18.25
CA HIS A 104 14.29 -2.78 16.93
C HIS A 104 12.76 -2.69 16.78
N SER A 105 12.27 -1.54 16.32
CA SER A 105 10.90 -1.34 15.91
C SER A 105 10.93 -0.76 14.50
N HIS A 106 10.37 -1.51 13.54
CA HIS A 106 10.19 -1.08 12.16
C HIS A 106 9.22 0.12 12.13
N ALA A 107 9.70 1.33 12.42
CA ALA A 107 8.91 2.50 12.82
C ALA A 107 8.18 3.25 11.68
N GLY A 108 7.84 2.56 10.59
CA GLY A 108 7.02 3.10 9.50
C GLY A 108 5.64 2.45 9.46
N PRO A 109 4.62 3.12 8.89
CA PRO A 109 3.32 2.51 8.72
C PRO A 109 3.44 1.26 7.84
N ARG A 110 2.82 0.16 8.26
CA ARG A 110 2.80 -1.10 7.51
C ARG A 110 1.61 -1.17 6.56
N THR A 111 0.49 -0.55 6.92
CA THR A 111 -0.77 -0.57 6.16
C THR A 111 -1.20 0.83 5.74
N LEU A 112 -2.12 0.93 4.78
CA LEU A 112 -2.72 2.22 4.43
C LEU A 112 -3.48 2.82 5.61
N ARG A 113 -4.15 2.00 6.42
CA ARG A 113 -4.84 2.45 7.64
C ARG A 113 -3.88 3.16 8.60
N GLU A 114 -2.78 2.50 8.95
CA GLU A 114 -1.76 3.09 9.82
C GLU A 114 -1.18 4.37 9.23
N LEU A 115 -0.90 4.39 7.92
CA LEU A 115 -0.39 5.59 7.24
C LEU A 115 -1.36 6.77 7.36
N LEU A 116 -2.66 6.53 7.15
CA LEU A 116 -3.69 7.56 7.28
C LEU A 116 -3.89 8.01 8.72
N ASP A 117 -3.79 7.10 9.69
CA ASP A 117 -3.95 7.44 11.10
C ASP A 117 -2.75 8.26 11.60
N MET A 118 -1.53 7.97 11.13
CA MET A 118 -0.35 8.81 11.37
C MET A 118 -0.44 10.20 10.69
N ASP A 119 -0.97 10.29 9.46
CA ASP A 119 -1.21 11.58 8.78
C ASP A 119 -2.24 12.42 9.56
N LYS A 120 -3.35 11.81 10.01
CA LYS A 120 -4.36 12.48 10.84
C LYS A 120 -3.78 12.96 12.18
N ALA A 121 -2.95 12.14 12.82
CA ALA A 121 -2.26 12.48 14.07
C ALA A 121 -1.14 13.52 13.88
N ARG A 122 -0.81 13.90 12.63
CA ARG A 122 0.30 14.80 12.28
C ARG A 122 1.67 14.32 12.79
N THR A 123 1.84 13.01 12.91
CA THR A 123 3.09 12.36 13.33
C THR A 123 3.91 11.83 12.16
N LEU A 124 3.35 11.94 10.94
CA LEU A 124 3.94 11.44 9.71
C LEU A 124 4.83 12.49 9.03
N ASP A 125 6.12 12.21 8.90
CA ASP A 125 7.00 12.98 8.01
C ASP A 125 6.87 12.48 6.56
N VAL A 126 6.03 13.17 5.78
CA VAL A 126 5.75 12.82 4.38
C VAL A 126 7.02 12.85 3.50
N SER A 127 8.03 13.65 3.85
CA SER A 127 9.26 13.77 3.05
C SER A 127 10.10 12.49 3.04
N THR A 128 9.97 11.68 4.10
CA THR A 128 10.70 10.42 4.27
C THR A 128 10.02 9.24 3.57
N LEU A 129 8.77 9.40 3.12
CA LEU A 129 8.02 8.34 2.50
C LEU A 129 8.52 7.99 1.10
N LEU A 130 8.50 6.69 0.80
CA LEU A 130 8.75 6.17 -0.53
C LEU A 130 7.84 6.84 -1.57
N PRO A 131 8.30 7.09 -2.81
CA PRO A 131 7.49 7.76 -3.83
C PRO A 131 6.11 7.09 -4.06
N VAL A 132 6.07 5.76 -4.13
CA VAL A 132 4.81 5.01 -4.29
C VAL A 132 3.88 5.20 -3.09
N THR A 133 4.42 5.19 -1.87
CA THR A 133 3.66 5.42 -0.63
C THR A 133 3.11 6.85 -0.57
N ARG A 134 3.89 7.85 -0.98
CA ARG A 134 3.42 9.23 -1.09
C ARG A 134 2.27 9.36 -2.08
N LEU A 135 2.35 8.69 -3.22
CA LEU A 135 1.29 8.70 -4.22
C LEU A 135 0.01 8.05 -3.68
N ILE A 136 0.12 6.89 -3.01
CA ILE A 136 -1.00 6.22 -2.36
C ILE A 136 -1.66 7.14 -1.33
N LEU A 137 -0.86 7.79 -0.46
CA LEU A 137 -1.36 8.74 0.53
C LEU A 137 -2.08 9.92 -0.14
N ALA A 138 -1.47 10.53 -1.15
CA ALA A 138 -2.06 11.66 -1.88
C ALA A 138 -3.40 11.28 -2.50
N CYS A 139 -3.49 10.13 -3.17
CA CYS A 139 -4.73 9.59 -3.71
C CYS A 139 -5.77 9.36 -2.60
N ALA A 140 -5.40 8.73 -1.49
CA ALA A 140 -6.33 8.47 -0.39
C ALA A 140 -6.90 9.76 0.23
N LYS A 141 -6.09 10.83 0.33
CA LYS A 141 -6.55 12.14 0.84
C LYS A 141 -7.55 12.83 -0.08
N ILE A 142 -7.48 12.55 -1.37
CA ILE A 142 -8.45 13.04 -2.36
C ILE A 142 -9.51 11.98 -2.70
N ALA A 143 -9.63 10.87 -1.98
CA ALA A 143 -10.72 9.93 -2.25
C ALA A 143 -12.07 10.67 -2.10
N PRO A 144 -13.06 10.42 -2.98
CA PRO A 144 -14.43 10.84 -2.71
C PRO A 144 -14.87 10.27 -1.37
N LYS A 145 -15.43 11.09 -0.49
CA LYS A 145 -16.13 10.56 0.68
C LYS A 145 -17.40 9.95 0.11
N GLY A 146 -17.59 8.64 0.24
CA GLY A 146 -18.83 8.01 -0.21
C GLY A 146 -19.99 8.83 0.34
N ASP A 147 -20.89 9.29 -0.53
CA ASP A 147 -22.10 9.94 -0.06
C ASP A 147 -22.78 8.95 0.89
N SER A 148 -23.02 9.40 2.12
CA SER A 148 -24.05 8.81 2.97
C SER A 148 -25.38 9.02 2.26
N LEU A 149 -25.67 8.23 1.23
CA LEU A 149 -27.00 8.05 0.67
C LEU A 149 -27.79 7.24 1.69
N GLY A 150 -28.19 7.94 2.73
CA GLY A 150 -29.06 7.52 3.80
C GLY A 150 -29.78 8.75 4.31
N ASP A 151 -30.65 9.29 3.45
CA ASP A 151 -31.81 10.12 3.76
C ASP A 151 -32.50 10.47 2.43
N LEU A 152 -33.12 9.46 1.80
CA LEU A 152 -34.20 9.59 0.81
C LEU A 152 -35.10 8.35 0.93
#